data_AF-A0A094AL03-F1
#
_entry.id   AF-A0A094AL03-F1
#
_cell.length_a   1.000
_cell.length_b   1.000
_cell.length_c   1.000
_cell.angle_alpha   90.00
_cell.angle_beta   90.00
_cell.angle_gamma   90.00
#
_symmetry.space_group_name_H-M   'P 1'
#
loop_
_entity.id
_entity.type
_entity.pdbx_description
1 polymer ?
#
loop_
_entity_poly.entity_id
_entity_poly.type
_entity_poly.pdbx_seq_one_letter_code
_entity_poly.pdbx_strand_id
1 'polypeptide(L)'
;MANYNFEMEMKHMLSQNTIRSPTQKDFNFMFQWLYHRIDPSYRFLKNIDQEVPPILKQLRYPFEKSITKSQIAAVGGQNWSTFLGLLHWMMQLAQMLEGYAANHYDDACLEAGVDVSGDRIIFDFLRGAYSEWLQMDEDADDDDQERVLAPHVENMAHQFENANSKYLEEMKILEAENERLRLEIEEVEKSTPDINSLDNHFKILQEDRVKFEGYDEKMAQKCERYETRIQFLQDEIKKAMTELNDAEEERMNLQKSVDDQGISMQDIDRMTSERERLQKGIEATASRLEDAKKRVSEKEFEASRKLDELERLVENYNSLGYQIGLIPSTAPNAKGKNYELQILVNEGPQFSSSQMGNSAGSESDRLLADPVSGYQPHQILSLDLRGQARGAFLALKKEVSDRRSAVVEAMMKNHDLLDGIKEAIEDKRSEVDALEHRVRAAQEEFEKTKEVTQTQKIASDTQIEKMEKELAKMRGGLTESVQLMEQREMNTNIEYEQLTLRANALREELHTEVERMLNDIIKFKVHVQKNLEDYEGFVVEEVEHELGGSEEEGDDTHTVDMS
;
A
#
# COMPACT_ATOMS: atom_id res chain seq x y z
N MET A 1 49.48 -48.88 -2.99
CA MET A 1 50.95 -48.83 -3.20
C MET A 1 51.42 -49.65 -4.42
N ALA A 2 50.57 -50.49 -5.04
CA ALA A 2 50.88 -51.19 -6.29
C ALA A 2 50.64 -50.36 -7.58
N ASN A 3 50.10 -49.14 -7.49
CA ASN A 3 49.63 -48.40 -8.68
C ASN A 3 50.69 -47.51 -9.35
N TYR A 4 51.86 -47.32 -8.75
CA TYR A 4 52.86 -46.33 -9.22
C TYR A 4 54.29 -46.88 -9.36
N ASN A 5 54.48 -48.21 -9.39
CA ASN A 5 55.76 -48.88 -9.71
C ASN A 5 56.99 -48.50 -8.85
N PHE A 6 56.82 -47.97 -7.63
CA PHE A 6 57.91 -47.63 -6.70
C PHE A 6 58.98 -48.74 -6.57
N GLU A 7 58.51 -49.98 -6.34
CA GLU A 7 59.40 -51.13 -6.10
C GLU A 7 60.21 -51.52 -7.34
N MET A 8 59.70 -51.20 -8.53
CA MET A 8 60.35 -51.48 -9.82
C MET A 8 61.40 -50.42 -10.16
N GLU A 9 61.09 -49.14 -9.92
CA GLU A 9 61.99 -48.01 -10.21
C GLU A 9 63.16 -47.93 -9.23
N MET A 10 62.88 -48.10 -7.93
CA MET A 10 63.90 -48.00 -6.88
C MET A 10 64.58 -49.34 -6.57
N LYS A 11 64.13 -50.45 -7.17
CA LYS A 11 64.61 -51.83 -6.91
C LYS A 11 64.63 -52.16 -5.41
N HIS A 12 63.66 -51.65 -4.67
CA HIS A 12 63.59 -51.74 -3.22
C HIS A 12 62.15 -52.07 -2.79
N MET A 13 61.96 -53.18 -2.08
CA MET A 13 60.64 -53.64 -1.63
C MET A 13 60.33 -53.04 -0.25
N LEU A 14 59.15 -52.42 -0.12
CA LEU A 14 58.70 -51.87 1.15
C LEU A 14 57.88 -52.93 1.90
N SER A 15 58.37 -53.36 3.07
CA SER A 15 57.62 -54.29 3.92
C SER A 15 56.46 -53.58 4.61
N GLN A 16 55.41 -54.31 4.99
CA GLN A 16 54.27 -53.77 5.75
C GLN A 16 54.69 -53.17 7.12
N ASN A 17 55.86 -53.57 7.64
CA ASN A 17 56.47 -53.01 8.85
C ASN A 17 57.20 -51.66 8.63
N THR A 18 57.50 -51.29 7.39
CA THR A 18 58.21 -50.04 7.04
C THR A 18 57.37 -48.79 7.38
N ILE A 19 56.04 -48.90 7.45
CA ILE A 19 55.17 -47.80 7.88
C ILE A 19 55.30 -47.54 9.39
N ARG A 20 55.62 -48.56 10.20
CA ARG A 20 55.75 -48.45 11.66
C ARG A 20 57.17 -48.11 12.12
N SER A 21 58.18 -48.68 11.48
CA SER A 21 59.59 -48.47 11.84
C SER A 21 60.47 -48.64 10.59
N PRO A 22 60.59 -47.62 9.74
CA PRO A 22 61.41 -47.69 8.54
C PRO A 22 62.89 -47.70 8.88
N THR A 23 63.67 -48.30 7.99
CA THR A 23 65.11 -48.09 7.98
C THR A 23 65.46 -46.73 7.38
N GLN A 24 66.65 -46.22 7.67
CA GLN A 24 67.14 -44.99 7.02
C GLN A 24 67.17 -45.12 5.49
N LYS A 25 67.44 -46.33 4.97
CA LYS A 25 67.41 -46.60 3.52
C LYS A 25 65.99 -46.50 2.94
N ASP A 26 64.99 -46.98 3.66
CA ASP A 26 63.59 -46.90 3.23
C ASP A 26 63.16 -45.44 3.08
N PHE A 27 63.42 -44.61 4.09
CA PHE A 27 63.11 -43.17 4.03
C PHE A 27 63.84 -42.48 2.89
N ASN A 28 65.13 -42.76 2.74
CA ASN A 28 65.96 -42.17 1.69
C ASN A 28 65.38 -42.48 0.30
N PHE A 29 65.01 -43.73 0.03
CA PHE A 29 64.41 -44.10 -1.26
C PHE A 29 62.99 -43.55 -1.43
N MET A 30 62.15 -43.56 -0.39
CA MET A 30 60.82 -42.95 -0.47
C MET A 30 60.90 -41.44 -0.76
N PHE A 31 61.81 -40.73 -0.10
CA PHE A 31 62.00 -39.29 -0.32
C PHE A 31 62.52 -39.00 -1.72
N GLN A 32 63.56 -39.70 -2.17
CA GLN A 32 64.11 -39.52 -3.52
C GLN A 32 63.06 -39.80 -4.60
N TRP A 33 62.27 -40.86 -4.43
CA TRP A 33 61.24 -41.23 -5.40
C TRP A 33 60.12 -40.18 -5.46
N LEU A 34 59.60 -39.76 -4.30
CA LEU A 34 58.57 -38.70 -4.25
C LEU A 34 59.09 -37.38 -4.80
N TYR A 35 60.35 -37.04 -4.49
CA TYR A 35 60.94 -35.80 -4.99
C TYR A 35 61.16 -35.83 -6.51
N HIS A 36 61.57 -36.97 -7.06
CA HIS A 36 61.73 -37.12 -8.52
C HIS A 36 60.41 -36.97 -9.28
N ARG A 37 59.27 -37.30 -8.65
CA ARG A 37 57.94 -37.02 -9.21
C ARG A 37 57.56 -35.54 -9.18
N ILE A 38 58.10 -34.78 -8.22
CA ILE A 38 57.91 -33.33 -8.13
C ILE A 38 58.84 -32.60 -9.10
N ASP A 39 60.11 -33.03 -9.18
CA ASP A 39 61.13 -32.48 -10.07
C ASP A 39 61.92 -33.62 -10.76
N PRO A 40 61.52 -34.00 -11.99
CA PRO A 40 62.19 -35.06 -12.75
C PRO A 40 63.64 -34.73 -13.13
N SER A 41 64.03 -33.45 -13.12
CA SER A 41 65.37 -33.02 -13.55
C SER A 41 66.39 -33.06 -12.41
N TYR A 42 65.93 -33.19 -11.17
CA TYR A 42 66.82 -33.14 -10.01
C TYR A 42 67.65 -34.42 -9.85
N ARG A 43 68.95 -34.25 -9.62
CA ARG A 43 69.89 -35.34 -9.34
C ARG A 43 70.50 -35.14 -7.96
N PHE A 44 70.31 -36.12 -7.09
CA PHE A 44 70.92 -36.14 -5.75
C PHE A 44 72.43 -36.41 -5.87
N LEU A 45 73.28 -35.50 -5.37
CA LEU A 45 74.76 -35.58 -5.53
C LEU A 45 75.49 -35.79 -4.20
N LYS A 46 74.89 -35.38 -3.09
CA LYS A 46 75.41 -35.48 -1.72
C LYS A 46 74.52 -36.40 -0.89
N ASN A 47 74.96 -36.66 0.34
CA ASN A 47 74.16 -37.41 1.29
C ASN A 47 72.83 -36.69 1.58
N ILE A 48 71.76 -37.48 1.69
CA ILE A 48 70.37 -37.01 1.84
C ILE A 48 70.19 -36.13 3.08
N ASP A 49 70.96 -36.33 4.16
CA ASP A 49 70.91 -35.47 5.36
C ASP A 49 71.34 -34.02 5.10
N GLN A 50 72.07 -33.77 4.02
CA GLN A 50 72.52 -32.44 3.61
C GLN A 50 71.63 -31.81 2.54
N GLU A 51 70.98 -32.62 1.70
CA GLU A 51 70.14 -32.13 0.60
C GLU A 51 68.67 -31.96 0.98
N VAL A 52 68.16 -32.74 1.94
CA VAL A 52 66.76 -32.62 2.39
C VAL A 52 66.42 -31.23 2.95
N PRO A 53 67.19 -30.60 3.87
CA PRO A 53 66.80 -29.30 4.41
C PRO A 53 66.71 -28.18 3.35
N PRO A 54 67.67 -28.03 2.42
CA PRO A 54 67.53 -27.09 1.30
C PRO A 54 66.34 -27.39 0.39
N ILE A 55 66.07 -28.66 0.09
CA ILE A 55 64.93 -29.08 -0.73
C ILE A 55 63.61 -28.68 -0.06
N LEU A 56 63.45 -28.95 1.24
CA LEU A 56 62.24 -28.58 1.97
C LEU A 56 62.01 -27.07 2.01
N LYS A 57 63.09 -26.29 2.11
CA LYS A 57 63.03 -24.83 2.02
C LYS A 57 62.61 -24.36 0.63
N GLN A 58 63.12 -24.99 -0.43
CA GLN A 58 62.77 -24.66 -1.81
C GLN A 58 61.31 -25.03 -2.14
N LEU A 59 60.85 -26.20 -1.69
CA LEU A 59 59.46 -26.63 -1.77
C LEU A 59 58.51 -25.83 -0.86
N ARG A 60 59.04 -24.89 -0.06
CA ARG A 60 58.32 -24.09 0.93
C ARG A 60 57.49 -24.96 1.88
N TYR A 61 58.08 -26.06 2.34
CA TYR A 61 57.43 -26.95 3.29
C TYR A 61 57.10 -26.17 4.59
N PRO A 62 55.82 -26.13 5.02
CA PRO A 62 55.39 -25.26 6.13
C PRO A 62 56.13 -25.50 7.44
N PHE A 63 56.62 -26.72 7.67
CA PHE A 63 57.29 -27.12 8.90
C PHE A 63 58.81 -27.34 8.73
N GLU A 64 59.43 -26.76 7.69
CA GLU A 64 60.88 -26.80 7.42
C GLU A 64 61.72 -26.54 8.68
N LYS A 65 61.39 -25.48 9.44
CA LYS A 65 62.15 -25.05 10.63
C LYS A 65 62.09 -26.04 11.80
N SER A 66 61.12 -26.95 11.80
CA SER A 66 60.96 -27.96 12.85
C SER A 66 61.83 -29.21 12.62
N ILE A 67 62.41 -29.36 11.42
CA ILE A 67 63.21 -30.52 11.03
C ILE A 67 64.69 -30.13 11.03
N THR A 68 65.45 -30.71 11.96
CA THR A 68 66.90 -30.47 12.09
C THR A 68 67.72 -31.53 11.35
N LYS A 69 68.93 -31.16 10.92
CA LYS A 69 69.87 -32.08 10.25
C LYS A 69 70.14 -33.37 11.05
N SER A 70 70.24 -33.26 12.38
CA SER A 70 70.45 -34.43 13.25
C SER A 70 69.27 -35.39 13.28
N GLN A 71 68.03 -34.90 13.09
CA GLN A 71 66.85 -35.77 13.03
C GLN A 71 66.77 -36.51 11.68
N ILE A 72 67.25 -35.90 10.59
CA ILE A 72 67.25 -36.51 9.25
C ILE A 72 68.30 -37.63 9.15
N ALA A 73 69.39 -37.56 9.92
CA ALA A 73 70.39 -38.62 9.97
C ALA A 73 69.88 -39.93 10.64
N ALA A 74 68.76 -39.86 11.39
CA ALA A 74 68.17 -41.00 12.10
C ALA A 74 66.63 -40.91 12.12
N VAL A 75 66.01 -41.17 10.97
CA VAL A 75 64.56 -40.98 10.76
C VAL A 75 63.65 -42.05 11.36
N GLY A 76 64.18 -43.26 11.64
CA GLY A 76 63.42 -44.39 12.17
C GLY A 76 63.19 -44.39 13.70
N GLY A 77 63.54 -43.30 14.39
CA GLY A 77 63.39 -43.16 15.84
C GLY A 77 62.06 -42.51 16.26
N GLN A 78 62.07 -41.82 17.41
CA GLN A 78 60.89 -41.16 17.99
C GLN A 78 60.24 -40.10 17.07
N ASN A 79 60.99 -39.56 16.11
CA ASN A 79 60.54 -38.51 15.18
C ASN A 79 59.98 -39.06 13.85
N TRP A 80 59.78 -40.38 13.72
CA TRP A 80 59.27 -40.98 12.49
C TRP A 80 57.91 -40.41 12.05
N SER A 81 57.01 -40.09 12.99
CA SER A 81 55.71 -39.49 12.69
C SER A 81 55.82 -38.15 11.94
N THR A 82 56.83 -37.34 12.27
CA THR A 82 57.13 -36.08 11.57
C THR A 82 57.60 -36.32 10.14
N PHE A 83 58.49 -37.29 9.94
CA PHE A 83 58.98 -37.66 8.60
C PHE A 83 57.93 -38.35 7.75
N LEU A 84 57.04 -39.14 8.35
CA LEU A 84 55.90 -39.72 7.67
C LEU A 84 54.91 -38.63 7.23
N GLY A 85 54.63 -37.64 8.09
CA GLY A 85 53.84 -36.47 7.73
C GLY A 85 54.45 -35.66 6.59
N LEU A 86 55.78 -35.54 6.56
CA LEU A 86 56.52 -34.93 5.45
C LEU A 86 56.35 -35.73 4.15
N LEU A 87 56.59 -37.05 4.17
CA LEU A 87 56.42 -37.90 2.99
C LEU A 87 54.99 -37.88 2.46
N HIS A 88 54.00 -37.89 3.37
CA HIS A 88 52.59 -37.76 2.99
C HIS A 88 52.29 -36.42 2.32
N TRP A 89 52.83 -35.32 2.86
CA TRP A 89 52.70 -34.01 2.24
C TRP A 89 53.35 -33.96 0.85
N MET A 90 54.55 -34.53 0.69
CA MET A 90 55.21 -34.62 -0.62
C MET A 90 54.42 -35.50 -1.60
N MET A 91 53.81 -36.57 -1.13
CA MET A 91 52.92 -37.41 -1.94
C MET A 91 51.69 -36.65 -2.40
N GLN A 92 51.04 -35.89 -1.52
CA GLN A 92 49.91 -35.03 -1.90
C GLN A 92 50.33 -33.95 -2.89
N LEU A 93 51.49 -33.33 -2.69
CA LEU A 93 52.04 -32.35 -3.61
C LEU A 93 52.30 -32.97 -5.00
N ALA A 94 52.90 -34.16 -5.05
CA ALA A 94 53.12 -34.89 -6.30
C ALA A 94 51.81 -35.24 -7.01
N GLN A 95 50.80 -35.73 -6.28
CA GLN A 95 49.47 -36.03 -6.83
C GLN A 95 48.78 -34.78 -7.38
N MET A 96 48.91 -33.65 -6.68
CA MET A 96 48.36 -32.38 -7.12
C MET A 96 49.04 -31.89 -8.40
N LEU A 97 50.37 -31.95 -8.48
CA LEU A 97 51.13 -31.58 -9.69
C LEU A 97 50.78 -32.49 -10.87
N GLU A 98 50.66 -33.80 -10.64
CA GLU A 98 50.17 -34.75 -11.65
C GLU A 98 48.73 -34.42 -12.09
N GLY A 99 47.86 -34.01 -11.16
CA GLY A 99 46.49 -33.58 -11.47
C GLY A 99 46.42 -32.33 -12.33
N TYR A 100 47.34 -31.36 -12.12
CA TYR A 100 47.47 -30.19 -12.99
C TYR A 100 47.99 -30.55 -14.39
N ALA A 101 48.89 -31.53 -14.49
CA ALA A 101 49.38 -32.02 -15.78
C ALA A 101 48.31 -32.85 -16.53
N ALA A 102 47.42 -33.52 -15.80
CA ALA A 102 46.34 -34.37 -16.33
C ALA A 102 45.00 -33.63 -16.51
N ASN A 103 44.95 -32.31 -16.31
CA ASN A 103 43.74 -31.47 -16.49
C ASN A 103 42.55 -31.85 -15.59
N HIS A 104 42.80 -32.42 -14.41
CA HIS A 104 41.73 -32.87 -13.50
C HIS A 104 41.01 -31.73 -12.75
N TYR A 105 41.51 -30.50 -12.86
CA TYR A 105 40.99 -29.35 -12.12
C TYR A 105 40.25 -28.34 -13.01
N ASP A 106 40.09 -28.63 -14.30
CA ASP A 106 39.52 -27.71 -15.27
C ASP A 106 38.05 -27.40 -14.94
N ASP A 107 37.27 -28.40 -14.53
CA ASP A 107 35.87 -28.21 -14.09
C ASP A 107 35.77 -27.31 -12.85
N ALA A 108 36.71 -27.44 -11.91
CA ALA A 108 36.75 -26.61 -10.70
C ALA A 108 37.16 -25.15 -11.00
N CYS A 109 38.02 -24.94 -12.01
CA CYS A 109 38.35 -23.61 -12.51
C CYS A 109 37.14 -22.94 -13.19
N LEU A 110 36.39 -23.72 -13.98
CA LEU A 110 35.17 -23.26 -14.64
C LEU A 110 34.08 -22.90 -13.62
N GLU A 111 33.91 -23.68 -12.56
CA GLU A 111 32.99 -23.34 -11.45
C GLU A 111 33.42 -22.06 -10.70
N ALA A 112 34.73 -21.77 -10.64
CA ALA A 112 35.26 -20.52 -10.10
C ALA A 112 35.16 -19.32 -11.09
N GLY A 113 34.57 -19.53 -12.28
CA GLY A 113 34.36 -18.49 -13.29
C GLY A 113 35.58 -18.18 -14.15
N VAL A 114 36.58 -19.08 -14.19
CA VAL A 114 37.77 -18.94 -15.04
C VAL A 114 37.76 -20.07 -16.07
N ASP A 115 37.46 -19.75 -17.32
CA ASP A 115 37.55 -20.70 -18.43
C ASP A 115 39.00 -20.84 -18.91
N VAL A 116 39.61 -22.00 -18.60
CA VAL A 116 40.98 -22.34 -18.99
C VAL A 116 40.99 -23.21 -20.27
N SER A 117 39.82 -23.64 -20.74
CA SER A 117 39.71 -24.62 -21.85
C SER A 117 40.21 -24.04 -23.17
N GLY A 118 39.83 -22.79 -23.49
CA GLY A 118 40.30 -22.10 -24.69
C GLY A 118 41.80 -21.82 -24.67
N ASP A 119 42.32 -21.34 -23.54
CA ASP A 119 43.75 -21.08 -23.35
C ASP A 119 44.55 -22.36 -23.54
N ARG A 120 44.07 -23.51 -23.02
CA ARG A 120 44.73 -24.80 -23.17
C ARG A 120 44.84 -25.23 -24.63
N ILE A 121 43.74 -25.14 -25.39
CA ILE A 121 43.72 -25.49 -26.81
C ILE A 121 44.76 -24.65 -27.58
N ILE A 122 44.84 -23.36 -27.27
CA ILE A 122 45.83 -22.44 -27.85
C ILE A 122 47.25 -22.81 -27.41
N PHE A 123 47.47 -23.12 -26.14
CA PHE A 123 48.80 -23.50 -25.64
C PHE A 123 49.29 -24.83 -26.22
N ASP A 124 48.40 -25.80 -26.43
CA ASP A 124 48.76 -27.08 -27.05
C ASP A 124 49.08 -26.91 -28.54
N PHE A 125 48.34 -26.04 -29.25
CA PHE A 125 48.70 -25.58 -30.59
C PHE A 125 50.07 -24.91 -30.62
N LEU A 126 50.29 -23.90 -29.77
CA LEU A 126 51.55 -23.16 -29.71
C LEU A 126 52.72 -24.08 -29.37
N ARG A 127 52.54 -25.02 -28.44
CA ARG A 127 53.56 -25.99 -28.06
C ARG A 127 53.92 -26.92 -29.22
N GLY A 128 52.91 -27.47 -29.91
CA GLY A 128 53.12 -28.36 -31.06
C GLY A 128 53.79 -27.64 -32.21
N ALA A 129 53.19 -26.53 -32.65
CA ALA A 129 53.68 -25.71 -33.74
C ALA A 129 55.09 -25.16 -33.45
N TYR A 130 55.35 -24.66 -32.25
CA TYR A 130 56.68 -24.13 -31.89
C TYR A 130 57.76 -25.22 -31.79
N SER A 131 57.41 -26.41 -31.29
CA SER A 131 58.37 -27.53 -31.24
C SER A 131 58.77 -28.01 -32.62
N GLU A 132 57.83 -28.05 -33.56
CA GLU A 132 58.11 -28.43 -34.95
C GLU A 132 58.84 -27.32 -35.70
N TRP A 133 58.46 -26.06 -35.46
CA TRP A 133 59.19 -24.88 -35.96
C TRP A 133 60.66 -24.87 -35.50
N LEU A 134 60.95 -25.20 -34.24
CA LEU A 134 62.33 -25.25 -33.73
C LEU A 134 63.17 -26.38 -34.34
N GLN A 135 62.53 -27.39 -34.93
CA GLN A 135 63.18 -28.51 -35.63
C GLN A 135 63.34 -28.24 -37.13
N MET A 136 62.84 -27.11 -37.63
CA MET A 136 63.01 -26.71 -39.02
C MET A 136 64.45 -26.28 -39.29
N ASP A 137 64.87 -26.48 -40.54
CA ASP A 137 66.17 -26.01 -41.02
C ASP A 137 66.16 -24.47 -41.17
N GLU A 138 67.31 -23.81 -41.00
CA GLU A 138 67.42 -22.34 -41.10
C GLU A 138 67.08 -21.84 -42.52
N ASP A 139 67.16 -22.71 -43.53
CA ASP A 139 66.87 -22.45 -44.94
C ASP A 139 65.42 -22.78 -45.36
N ALA A 140 64.51 -23.06 -44.42
CA ALA A 140 63.11 -23.39 -44.75
C ALA A 140 62.33 -22.16 -45.27
N ASP A 141 61.75 -22.29 -46.46
CA ASP A 141 60.94 -21.25 -47.10
C ASP A 141 59.55 -21.13 -46.45
N ASP A 142 58.84 -20.03 -46.72
CA ASP A 142 57.53 -19.73 -46.13
C ASP A 142 56.49 -20.83 -46.44
N ASP A 143 56.56 -21.45 -47.63
CA ASP A 143 55.69 -22.56 -48.04
C ASP A 143 55.91 -23.84 -47.18
N ASP A 144 57.15 -24.10 -46.76
CA ASP A 144 57.47 -25.23 -45.89
C ASP A 144 56.99 -24.99 -44.45
N GLN A 145 57.01 -23.73 -44.00
CA GLN A 145 56.46 -23.33 -42.71
C GLN A 145 54.93 -23.50 -42.69
N GLU A 146 54.23 -23.03 -43.71
CA GLU A 146 52.77 -23.14 -43.79
C GLU A 146 52.30 -24.61 -43.81
N ARG A 147 53.02 -25.48 -44.52
CA ARG A 147 52.70 -26.91 -44.58
C ARG A 147 52.86 -27.62 -43.23
N VAL A 148 53.84 -27.23 -42.43
CA VAL A 148 54.07 -27.77 -41.09
C VAL A 148 53.05 -27.22 -40.09
N LEU A 149 52.64 -25.96 -40.22
CA LEU A 149 51.64 -25.36 -39.32
C LEU A 149 50.20 -25.80 -39.62
N ALA A 150 49.86 -26.08 -40.88
CA ALA A 150 48.52 -26.49 -41.31
C ALA A 150 47.85 -27.60 -40.45
N PRO A 151 48.50 -28.75 -40.16
CA PRO A 151 47.88 -29.80 -39.34
C PRO A 151 47.62 -29.35 -37.88
N HIS A 152 48.46 -28.47 -37.33
CA HIS A 152 48.23 -27.93 -35.98
C HIS A 152 47.04 -26.98 -35.95
N VAL A 153 46.88 -26.16 -36.99
CA VAL A 153 45.72 -25.25 -37.13
C VAL A 153 44.44 -26.05 -37.28
N GLU A 154 44.43 -27.11 -38.10
CA GLU A 154 43.27 -27.98 -38.28
C GLU A 154 42.90 -28.70 -36.97
N ASN A 155 43.89 -29.22 -36.25
CA ASN A 155 43.66 -29.85 -34.94
C ASN A 155 43.13 -28.86 -33.89
N MET A 156 43.61 -27.61 -33.91
CA MET A 156 43.09 -26.54 -33.04
C MET A 156 41.63 -26.23 -33.37
N ALA A 157 41.29 -26.08 -34.66
CA ALA A 157 39.92 -25.84 -35.11
C ALA A 157 38.96 -26.95 -34.68
N HIS A 158 39.36 -28.22 -34.86
CA HIS A 158 38.57 -29.37 -34.44
C HIS A 158 38.37 -29.43 -32.91
N GLN A 159 39.38 -29.06 -32.12
CA GLN A 159 39.24 -28.99 -30.67
C GLN A 159 38.27 -27.88 -30.22
N PHE A 160 38.33 -26.70 -30.85
CA PHE A 160 37.36 -25.62 -30.61
C PHE A 160 35.95 -26.01 -31.02
N GLU A 161 35.78 -26.68 -32.16
CA GLU A 161 34.47 -27.13 -32.63
C GLU A 161 33.85 -28.16 -31.67
N ASN A 162 34.64 -29.10 -31.16
CA ASN A 162 34.19 -30.06 -30.15
C ASN A 162 33.82 -29.38 -28.82
N ALA A 163 34.60 -28.38 -28.37
CA ALA A 163 34.28 -27.61 -27.18
C ALA A 163 32.98 -26.82 -27.36
N ASN A 164 32.83 -26.17 -28.51
CA ASN A 164 31.65 -25.39 -28.87
C ASN A 164 30.40 -26.25 -29.08
N SER A 165 30.55 -27.52 -29.48
CA SER A 165 29.42 -28.42 -29.69
C SER A 165 28.53 -28.58 -28.44
N LYS A 166 29.14 -28.59 -27.25
CA LYS A 166 28.44 -28.65 -25.97
C LYS A 166 27.61 -27.39 -25.70
N TYR A 167 28.20 -26.22 -25.93
CA TYR A 167 27.51 -24.94 -25.78
C TYR A 167 26.37 -24.78 -26.79
N LEU A 168 26.55 -25.30 -28.02
CA LEU A 168 25.50 -25.32 -29.04
C LEU A 168 24.33 -26.23 -28.64
N GLU A 169 24.59 -27.38 -28.01
CA GLU A 169 23.55 -28.26 -27.50
C GLU A 169 22.80 -27.63 -26.32
N GLU A 170 23.52 -27.01 -25.38
CA GLU A 170 22.93 -26.27 -24.26
C GLU A 170 22.08 -25.09 -24.73
N MET A 171 22.56 -24.32 -25.70
CA MET A 171 21.81 -23.23 -26.33
C MET A 171 20.49 -23.72 -26.91
N LYS A 172 20.50 -24.84 -27.66
CA LYS A 172 19.27 -25.43 -28.23
C LYS A 172 18.26 -25.84 -27.16
N ILE A 173 18.75 -26.40 -26.03
CA ILE A 173 17.87 -26.79 -24.92
C ILE A 173 17.23 -25.53 -24.29
N LEU A 174 18.01 -24.49 -24.05
CA LEU A 174 17.53 -23.23 -23.48
C LEU A 174 16.53 -22.52 -24.41
N GLU A 175 16.78 -22.53 -25.72
CA GLU A 175 15.86 -21.98 -26.72
C GLU A 175 14.51 -22.72 -26.72
N ALA A 176 14.55 -24.06 -26.69
CA ALA A 176 13.34 -24.88 -26.62
C ALA A 176 12.56 -24.65 -25.32
N GLU A 177 13.24 -24.48 -24.19
CA GLU A 177 12.60 -24.15 -22.92
C GLU A 177 12.00 -22.74 -22.92
N ASN A 178 12.68 -21.76 -23.52
CA ASN A 178 12.16 -20.40 -23.65
C ASN A 178 10.87 -20.38 -24.46
N GLU A 179 10.83 -21.10 -25.58
CA GLU A 179 9.65 -21.21 -26.43
C GLU A 179 8.48 -21.88 -25.69
N ARG A 180 8.75 -22.97 -24.95
CA ARG A 180 7.74 -23.62 -24.11
C ARG A 180 7.16 -22.66 -23.07
N LEU A 181 8.02 -21.90 -22.38
CA LEU A 181 7.58 -20.94 -21.36
C LEU A 181 6.78 -19.79 -21.97
N ARG A 182 7.14 -19.31 -23.17
CA ARG A 182 6.37 -18.30 -23.89
C ARG A 182 4.97 -18.78 -24.24
N LEU A 183 4.85 -20.02 -24.71
CA LEU A 183 3.55 -20.62 -25.01
C LEU A 183 2.69 -20.77 -23.74
N GLU A 184 3.29 -21.18 -22.63
CA GLU A 184 2.60 -21.27 -21.34
C GLU A 184 2.10 -19.90 -20.85
N ILE A 185 2.91 -18.85 -21.01
CA ILE A 185 2.48 -17.47 -20.72
C ILE A 185 1.30 -17.07 -21.61
N GLU A 186 1.37 -17.32 -22.91
CA GLU A 186 0.29 -16.98 -23.85
C GLU A 186 -1.02 -17.73 -23.53
N GLU A 187 -0.92 -19.01 -23.12
CA GLU A 187 -2.08 -19.80 -22.70
C GLU A 187 -2.70 -19.26 -21.40
N VAL A 188 -1.87 -18.85 -20.43
CA VAL A 188 -2.32 -18.21 -19.19
C VAL A 188 -2.95 -16.85 -19.47
N GLU A 189 -2.37 -16.05 -20.36
CA GLU A 189 -2.94 -14.75 -20.77
C GLU A 189 -4.29 -14.91 -21.47
N LYS A 190 -4.46 -15.94 -22.30
CA LYS A 190 -5.75 -16.24 -22.97
C LYS A 190 -6.80 -16.83 -22.03
N SER A 191 -6.39 -17.64 -21.06
CA SER A 191 -7.30 -18.29 -20.11
C SER A 191 -7.69 -17.39 -18.93
N THR A 192 -6.89 -16.37 -18.65
CA THR A 192 -7.21 -15.34 -17.64
C THR A 192 -8.25 -14.39 -18.23
N PRO A 193 -9.47 -14.29 -17.65
CA PRO A 193 -10.44 -13.31 -18.12
C PRO A 193 -9.86 -11.90 -17.97
N ASP A 194 -10.13 -11.04 -18.95
CA ASP A 194 -9.65 -9.65 -19.01
C ASP A 194 -9.73 -9.01 -17.62
N ILE A 195 -8.57 -8.64 -17.06
CA ILE A 195 -8.45 -8.06 -15.71
C ILE A 195 -9.43 -6.89 -15.54
N ASN A 196 -9.68 -6.14 -16.61
CA ASN A 196 -10.65 -5.04 -16.59
C ASN A 196 -12.10 -5.52 -16.37
N SER A 197 -12.47 -6.67 -16.93
CA SER A 197 -13.80 -7.26 -16.71
C SER A 197 -13.97 -7.71 -15.25
N LEU A 198 -12.92 -8.26 -14.65
CA LEU A 198 -12.92 -8.71 -13.26
C LEU A 198 -12.92 -7.53 -12.29
N ASP A 199 -12.19 -6.46 -12.59
CA ASP A 199 -12.16 -5.23 -11.80
C ASP A 199 -13.51 -4.48 -11.87
N ASN A 200 -14.13 -4.43 -13.05
CA ASN A 200 -15.50 -3.93 -13.20
C ASN A 200 -16.50 -4.76 -12.39
N HIS A 201 -16.37 -6.10 -12.41
CA HIS A 201 -17.25 -6.96 -11.61
C HIS A 201 -17.03 -6.76 -10.11
N PHE A 202 -15.78 -6.63 -9.67
CA PHE A 202 -15.43 -6.32 -8.29
C PHE A 202 -16.03 -4.98 -7.84
N LYS A 203 -15.92 -3.94 -8.67
CA LYS A 203 -16.49 -2.62 -8.40
C LYS A 203 -18.02 -2.68 -8.28
N ILE A 204 -18.70 -3.39 -9.18
CA ILE A 204 -20.15 -3.58 -9.12
C ILE A 204 -20.54 -4.28 -7.81
N LEU A 205 -19.84 -5.36 -7.45
CA LEU A 205 -20.10 -6.08 -6.19
C LEU A 205 -19.84 -5.22 -4.95
N GLN A 206 -18.83 -4.36 -4.99
CA GLN A 206 -18.53 -3.43 -3.91
C GLN A 206 -19.64 -2.37 -3.75
N GLU A 207 -20.12 -1.81 -4.86
CA GLU A 207 -21.24 -0.86 -4.85
C GLU A 207 -22.52 -1.52 -4.31
N ASP A 208 -22.81 -2.75 -4.73
CA ASP A 208 -23.98 -3.48 -4.26
C ASP A 208 -23.88 -3.85 -2.78
N ARG A 209 -22.69 -4.21 -2.29
CA ARG A 209 -22.46 -4.43 -0.86
C ARG A 209 -22.81 -3.18 -0.03
N VAL A 210 -22.35 -2.01 -0.45
CA VAL A 210 -22.66 -0.74 0.26
C VAL A 210 -24.16 -0.43 0.22
N LYS A 211 -24.83 -0.71 -0.91
CA LYS A 211 -26.30 -0.55 -1.01
C LYS A 211 -27.04 -1.49 -0.06
N PHE A 212 -26.62 -2.75 0.05
CA PHE A 212 -27.23 -3.72 0.96
C PHE A 212 -26.97 -3.39 2.42
N GLU A 213 -25.73 -3.04 2.79
CA GLU A 213 -25.42 -2.58 4.17
C GLU A 213 -26.27 -1.36 4.55
N GLY A 214 -26.41 -0.39 3.64
CA GLY A 214 -27.27 0.78 3.88
C GLY A 214 -28.78 0.47 3.90
N TYR A 215 -29.22 -0.61 3.23
CA TYR A 215 -30.60 -1.09 3.30
C TYR A 215 -30.87 -1.81 4.64
N ASP A 216 -29.94 -2.67 5.04
CA ASP A 216 -30.01 -3.42 6.30
C ASP A 216 -30.01 -2.47 7.50
N GLU A 217 -29.17 -1.43 7.49
CA GLU A 217 -29.17 -0.41 8.54
C GLU A 217 -30.51 0.33 8.62
N LYS A 218 -31.10 0.70 7.46
CA LYS A 218 -32.44 1.31 7.40
C LYS A 218 -33.53 0.37 7.92
N MET A 219 -33.43 -0.93 7.65
CA MET A 219 -34.39 -1.91 8.16
C MET A 219 -34.22 -2.15 9.65
N ALA A 220 -32.98 -2.24 10.16
CA ALA A 220 -32.69 -2.34 11.58
C ALA A 220 -33.27 -1.14 12.35
N GLN A 221 -33.04 0.09 11.86
CA GLN A 221 -33.63 1.30 12.46
C GLN A 221 -35.17 1.28 12.44
N LYS A 222 -35.80 0.73 11.39
CA LYS A 222 -37.27 0.57 11.35
C LYS A 222 -37.74 -0.45 12.38
N CYS A 223 -37.07 -1.59 12.49
CA CYS A 223 -37.38 -2.62 13.48
C CYS A 223 -37.31 -2.04 14.90
N GLU A 224 -36.22 -1.35 15.25
CA GLU A 224 -36.06 -0.72 16.56
C GLU A 224 -37.15 0.31 16.87
N ARG A 225 -37.52 1.14 15.89
CA ARG A 225 -38.64 2.09 16.02
C ARG A 225 -39.98 1.38 16.27
N TYR A 226 -40.24 0.30 15.56
CA TYR A 226 -41.47 -0.48 15.74
C TYR A 226 -41.48 -1.22 17.07
N GLU A 227 -40.36 -1.80 17.51
CA GLU A 227 -40.24 -2.41 18.84
C GLU A 227 -40.50 -1.39 19.94
N THR A 228 -39.87 -0.22 19.87
CA THR A 228 -40.09 0.87 20.83
C THR A 228 -41.57 1.30 20.84
N ARG A 229 -42.21 1.39 19.66
CA ARG A 229 -43.63 1.74 19.56
C ARG A 229 -44.54 0.65 20.10
N ILE A 230 -44.22 -0.62 19.88
CA ILE A 230 -44.96 -1.76 20.43
C ILE A 230 -44.89 -1.73 21.95
N GLN A 231 -43.69 -1.52 22.52
CA GLN A 231 -43.50 -1.42 23.97
C GLN A 231 -44.34 -0.28 24.57
N PHE A 232 -44.30 0.90 23.96
CA PHE A 232 -45.11 2.04 24.37
C PHE A 232 -46.62 1.74 24.35
N LEU A 233 -47.12 1.14 23.26
CA LEU A 233 -48.53 0.78 23.14
C LEU A 233 -48.95 -0.29 24.15
N GLN A 234 -48.08 -1.26 24.45
CA GLN A 234 -48.33 -2.26 25.48
C GLN A 234 -48.46 -1.63 26.87
N ASP A 235 -47.64 -0.63 27.18
CA ASP A 235 -47.72 0.08 28.47
C ASP A 235 -48.97 0.98 28.57
N GLU A 236 -49.37 1.64 27.47
CA GLU A 236 -50.65 2.36 27.41
C GLU A 236 -51.86 1.43 27.61
N ILE A 237 -51.85 0.25 26.98
CA ILE A 237 -52.92 -0.74 27.15
C ILE A 237 -53.01 -1.18 28.62
N LYS A 238 -51.88 -1.49 29.27
CA LYS A 238 -51.87 -1.84 30.69
C LYS A 238 -52.48 -0.74 31.56
N LYS A 239 -52.12 0.52 31.29
CA LYS A 239 -52.66 1.67 32.03
C LYS A 239 -54.18 1.84 31.84
N ALA A 240 -54.66 1.72 30.61
CA ALA A 240 -56.09 1.79 30.32
C ALA A 240 -56.86 0.63 30.98
N MET A 241 -56.28 -0.58 31.03
CA MET A 241 -56.89 -1.72 31.72
C MET A 241 -56.99 -1.50 33.23
N THR A 242 -55.99 -0.86 33.86
CA THR A 242 -56.06 -0.51 35.29
C THR A 242 -57.14 0.54 35.56
N GLU A 243 -57.21 1.60 34.75
CA GLU A 243 -58.22 2.66 34.90
C GLU A 243 -59.65 2.13 34.72
N LEU A 244 -59.86 1.20 33.79
CA LEU A 244 -61.16 0.55 33.58
C LEU A 244 -61.59 -0.27 34.80
N ASN A 245 -60.67 -1.04 35.37
CA ASN A 245 -60.96 -1.89 36.53
C ASN A 245 -61.35 -1.03 37.76
N ASP A 246 -60.63 0.08 37.99
CA ASP A 246 -60.94 1.01 39.07
C ASP A 246 -62.34 1.65 38.90
N ALA A 247 -62.69 2.05 37.67
CA ALA A 247 -64.00 2.63 37.37
C ALA A 247 -65.15 1.62 37.49
N GLU A 248 -64.93 0.35 37.13
CA GLU A 248 -65.91 -0.72 37.32
C GLU A 248 -66.19 -0.98 38.81
N GLU A 249 -65.16 -0.92 39.65
CA GLU A 249 -65.29 -1.05 41.11
C GLU A 249 -66.08 0.12 41.71
N GLU A 250 -65.78 1.36 41.32
CA GLU A 250 -66.54 2.55 41.74
C GLU A 250 -68.02 2.47 41.35
N ARG A 251 -68.31 2.08 40.09
CA ARG A 251 -69.69 1.93 39.60
C ARG A 251 -70.46 0.89 40.43
N MET A 252 -69.82 -0.24 40.74
CA MET A 252 -70.43 -1.28 41.57
C MET A 252 -70.77 -0.76 42.98
N ASN A 253 -69.88 0.04 43.57
CA ASN A 253 -70.08 0.65 44.88
C ASN A 253 -71.25 1.64 44.90
N LEU A 254 -71.36 2.50 43.88
CA LEU A 254 -72.46 3.47 43.75
C LEU A 254 -73.81 2.81 43.53
N GLN A 255 -73.88 1.78 42.67
CA GLN A 255 -75.12 1.04 42.43
C GLN A 255 -75.65 0.41 43.71
N LYS A 256 -74.76 -0.19 44.51
CA LYS A 256 -75.12 -0.75 45.82
C LYS A 256 -75.71 0.31 46.76
N SER A 257 -75.12 1.51 46.79
CA SER A 257 -75.63 2.61 47.62
C SER A 257 -77.00 3.15 47.17
N VAL A 258 -77.31 3.09 45.88
CA VAL A 258 -78.62 3.52 45.34
C VAL A 258 -79.70 2.47 45.64
N ASP A 259 -79.36 1.20 45.49
CA ASP A 259 -80.26 0.08 45.82
C ASP A 259 -80.60 0.06 47.32
N ASP A 260 -79.66 0.46 48.18
CA ASP A 260 -79.86 0.63 49.64
C ASP A 260 -80.84 1.78 50.01
N GLN A 261 -81.04 2.77 49.12
CA GLN A 261 -81.85 3.98 49.41
C GLN A 261 -83.33 3.88 49.00
N GLY A 262 -83.73 2.94 48.13
CA GLY A 262 -85.12 2.52 47.94
C GLY A 262 -86.17 3.61 47.64
N ILE A 263 -85.87 4.62 46.81
CA ILE A 263 -86.81 5.71 46.45
C ILE A 263 -87.61 5.34 45.19
N SER A 264 -88.95 5.52 45.24
CA SER A 264 -89.87 5.18 44.14
C SER A 264 -90.13 6.38 43.20
N MET A 265 -90.26 6.09 41.90
CA MET A 265 -90.40 7.06 40.81
C MET A 265 -91.66 7.94 40.91
N GLN A 266 -92.69 7.49 41.64
CA GLN A 266 -93.96 8.24 41.80
C GLN A 266 -93.86 9.43 42.76
N ASP A 267 -92.94 9.40 43.74
CA ASP A 267 -92.73 10.52 44.66
C ASP A 267 -92.01 11.70 43.98
N ILE A 268 -91.25 11.40 42.92
CA ILE A 268 -90.54 12.40 42.10
C ILE A 268 -91.53 13.24 41.27
N ASP A 269 -92.57 12.61 40.72
CA ASP A 269 -93.56 13.33 39.88
C ASP A 269 -94.48 14.24 40.68
N ARG A 270 -94.90 13.83 41.89
CA ARG A 270 -95.77 14.65 42.75
C ARG A 270 -95.08 15.92 43.22
N MET A 271 -93.80 15.84 43.59
CA MET A 271 -92.97 17.01 43.93
C MET A 271 -92.79 17.98 42.77
N THR A 272 -92.82 17.50 41.52
CA THR A 272 -92.60 18.34 40.35
C THR A 272 -93.82 19.23 40.03
N SER A 273 -95.05 18.73 40.28
CA SER A 273 -96.30 19.46 39.98
C SER A 273 -96.63 20.63 40.93
N GLU A 274 -96.40 20.49 42.24
CA GLU A 274 -96.62 21.59 43.19
C GLU A 274 -95.62 22.73 42.99
N ARG A 275 -94.42 22.39 42.51
CA ARG A 275 -93.36 23.34 42.19
C ARG A 275 -93.77 24.28 41.05
N GLU A 276 -94.50 23.79 40.05
CA GLU A 276 -94.90 24.59 38.88
C GLU A 276 -96.00 25.64 39.21
N ARG A 277 -96.96 25.33 40.09
CA ARG A 277 -98.03 26.29 40.46
C ARG A 277 -97.48 27.46 41.28
N LEU A 278 -96.57 27.18 42.20
CA LEU A 278 -95.92 28.21 43.01
C LEU A 278 -95.02 29.10 42.15
N GLN A 279 -94.40 28.54 41.10
CA GLN A 279 -93.54 29.29 40.16
C GLN A 279 -94.29 30.43 39.45
N LYS A 280 -95.51 30.19 38.94
CA LYS A 280 -96.29 31.20 38.20
C LYS A 280 -96.76 32.39 39.05
N GLY A 281 -97.04 32.16 40.34
CA GLY A 281 -97.42 33.25 41.26
C GLY A 281 -96.23 34.15 41.58
N ILE A 282 -95.04 33.57 41.70
CA ILE A 282 -93.78 34.30 41.95
C ILE A 282 -93.45 35.22 40.77
N GLU A 283 -93.64 34.75 39.53
CA GLU A 283 -93.31 35.51 38.31
C GLU A 283 -94.09 36.83 38.17
N ALA A 284 -95.39 36.84 38.47
CA ALA A 284 -96.21 38.06 38.33
C ALA A 284 -95.86 39.14 39.36
N THR A 285 -95.55 38.76 40.60
CA THR A 285 -95.08 39.69 41.63
C THR A 285 -93.62 40.12 41.41
N ALA A 286 -92.80 39.27 40.81
CA ALA A 286 -91.43 39.61 40.44
C ALA A 286 -91.37 40.72 39.38
N SER A 287 -92.26 40.70 38.38
CA SER A 287 -92.27 41.72 37.33
C SER A 287 -92.56 43.14 37.84
N ARG A 288 -93.51 43.33 38.76
CA ARG A 288 -93.80 44.67 39.34
C ARG A 288 -92.69 45.16 40.27
N LEU A 289 -92.01 44.24 40.95
CA LEU A 289 -90.83 44.55 41.76
C LEU A 289 -89.67 45.00 40.86
N GLU A 290 -89.50 44.37 39.71
CA GLU A 290 -88.43 44.68 38.76
C GLU A 290 -88.52 46.10 38.19
N ASP A 291 -89.72 46.57 37.83
CA ASP A 291 -89.91 47.92 37.30
C ASP A 291 -89.67 49.03 38.34
N ALA A 292 -89.90 48.76 39.63
CA ALA A 292 -89.59 49.68 40.71
C ALA A 292 -88.08 49.67 41.03
N LYS A 293 -87.46 48.48 41.04
CA LYS A 293 -86.01 48.32 41.19
C LYS A 293 -85.24 49.03 40.08
N LYS A 294 -85.70 48.95 38.84
CA LYS A 294 -85.01 49.58 37.70
C LYS A 294 -84.86 51.10 37.86
N ARG A 295 -85.91 51.78 38.32
CA ARG A 295 -85.87 53.25 38.55
C ARG A 295 -84.98 53.65 39.72
N VAL A 296 -84.88 52.81 40.74
CA VAL A 296 -83.98 53.02 41.88
C VAL A 296 -82.53 52.78 41.47
N SER A 297 -82.27 51.69 40.74
CA SER A 297 -80.96 51.35 40.20
C SER A 297 -80.38 52.42 39.26
N GLU A 298 -81.21 53.05 38.41
CA GLU A 298 -80.74 54.12 37.52
C GLU A 298 -80.23 55.35 38.31
N LYS A 299 -80.86 55.69 39.44
CA LYS A 299 -80.44 56.82 40.28
C LYS A 299 -79.29 56.47 41.23
N GLU A 300 -79.23 55.23 41.70
CA GLU A 300 -78.06 54.68 42.40
C GLU A 300 -76.83 54.63 41.49
N PHE A 301 -77.01 54.30 40.20
CA PHE A 301 -75.90 54.24 39.23
C PHE A 301 -75.28 55.62 38.99
N GLU A 302 -76.10 56.67 38.84
CA GLU A 302 -75.63 58.04 38.62
C GLU A 302 -74.81 58.55 39.81
N ALA A 303 -75.21 58.21 41.03
CA ALA A 303 -74.53 58.64 42.23
C ALA A 303 -73.36 57.71 42.62
N SER A 304 -73.41 56.42 42.29
CA SER A 304 -72.27 55.50 42.37
C SER A 304 -71.17 55.92 41.41
N ARG A 305 -71.49 56.35 40.19
CA ARG A 305 -70.47 56.86 39.24
C ARG A 305 -69.70 58.07 39.80
N LYS A 306 -70.36 58.92 40.57
CA LYS A 306 -69.74 60.08 41.24
C LYS A 306 -68.94 59.68 42.48
N LEU A 307 -69.37 58.64 43.19
CA LEU A 307 -68.61 58.00 44.25
C LEU A 307 -67.35 57.31 43.69
N ASP A 308 -67.45 56.58 42.59
CA ASP A 308 -66.33 55.91 41.91
C ASP A 308 -65.27 56.90 41.42
N GLU A 309 -65.68 58.08 40.92
CA GLU A 309 -64.76 59.15 40.57
C GLU A 309 -63.98 59.66 41.80
N LEU A 310 -64.63 59.77 42.96
CA LEU A 310 -64.01 60.17 44.22
C LEU A 310 -63.14 59.06 44.81
N GLU A 311 -63.60 57.81 44.78
CA GLU A 311 -62.85 56.61 45.17
C GLU A 311 -61.60 56.46 44.31
N ARG A 312 -61.68 56.66 42.99
CA ARG A 312 -60.49 56.66 42.11
C ARG A 312 -59.47 57.74 42.47
N LEU A 313 -59.93 58.93 42.88
CA LEU A 313 -59.04 60.00 43.32
C LEU A 313 -58.36 59.65 44.65
N VAL A 314 -59.09 58.99 45.56
CA VAL A 314 -58.57 58.52 46.85
C VAL A 314 -57.68 57.29 46.68
N GLU A 315 -58.01 56.38 45.78
CA GLU A 315 -57.20 55.22 45.40
C GLU A 315 -55.94 55.66 44.67
N ASN A 316 -55.99 56.67 43.80
CA ASN A 316 -54.79 57.25 43.21
C ASN A 316 -53.88 57.89 44.26
N TYR A 317 -54.45 58.52 45.29
CA TYR A 317 -53.67 59.05 46.40
C TYR A 317 -53.08 57.93 47.29
N ASN A 318 -53.90 56.96 47.67
CA ASN A 318 -53.50 55.84 48.52
C ASN A 318 -52.51 54.93 47.78
N SER A 319 -52.69 54.65 46.49
CA SER A 319 -51.77 53.88 45.66
C SER A 319 -50.41 54.57 45.50
N LEU A 320 -50.38 55.89 45.31
CA LEU A 320 -49.13 56.64 45.38
C LEU A 320 -48.50 56.54 46.78
N GLY A 321 -49.32 56.59 47.83
CA GLY A 321 -48.92 56.37 49.22
C GLY A 321 -48.36 54.96 49.49
N TYR A 322 -48.95 53.91 48.90
CA TYR A 322 -48.51 52.52 48.96
C TYR A 322 -47.22 52.33 48.17
N GLN A 323 -47.12 52.90 46.97
CA GLN A 323 -45.93 52.84 46.11
C GLN A 323 -44.73 53.53 46.75
N ILE A 324 -44.96 54.59 47.54
CA ILE A 324 -43.95 55.30 48.33
C ILE A 324 -43.75 54.65 49.73
N GLY A 325 -44.58 53.67 50.11
CA GLY A 325 -44.46 52.88 51.33
C GLY A 325 -44.84 53.63 52.62
N LEU A 326 -45.80 54.56 52.55
CA LEU A 326 -46.28 55.36 53.68
C LEU A 326 -47.60 54.85 54.31
N ILE A 327 -48.30 53.96 53.63
CA ILE A 327 -49.55 53.31 54.05
C ILE A 327 -49.34 51.80 53.85
N PRO A 328 -49.73 50.90 54.78
CA PRO A 328 -50.43 51.14 56.06
C PRO A 328 -49.52 51.75 57.14
N SER A 329 -50.06 52.03 58.33
CA SER A 329 -49.32 52.65 59.47
C SER A 329 -48.07 51.88 59.94
N THR A 330 -47.94 50.61 59.52
CA THR A 330 -46.80 49.70 59.73
C THR A 330 -45.79 49.68 58.57
N ALA A 331 -46.06 50.41 57.47
CA ALA A 331 -45.13 50.52 56.36
C ALA A 331 -43.83 51.22 56.81
N PRO A 332 -42.66 50.84 56.25
CA PRO A 332 -41.34 51.17 56.80
C PRO A 332 -41.09 52.68 56.93
N ASN A 333 -41.81 53.49 56.16
CA ASN A 333 -41.64 54.93 56.12
C ASN A 333 -42.73 55.72 56.87
N ALA A 334 -43.80 55.05 57.36
CA ALA A 334 -44.99 55.68 57.95
C ALA A 334 -44.79 56.14 59.41
N LYS A 335 -43.77 55.62 60.10
CA LYS A 335 -43.42 55.93 61.50
C LYS A 335 -44.63 55.97 62.45
N GLY A 336 -45.56 55.02 62.27
CA GLY A 336 -46.73 54.82 63.14
C GLY A 336 -47.88 55.81 62.96
N LYS A 337 -47.87 56.68 61.93
CA LYS A 337 -48.98 57.60 61.63
C LYS A 337 -49.76 57.10 60.41
N ASN A 338 -51.09 57.15 60.52
CA ASN A 338 -51.97 56.70 59.45
C ASN A 338 -52.26 57.86 58.48
N TYR A 339 -51.74 57.74 57.25
CA TYR A 339 -51.94 58.74 56.19
C TYR A 339 -52.94 58.27 55.13
N GLU A 340 -53.70 57.21 55.42
CA GLU A 340 -54.71 56.71 54.53
C GLU A 340 -55.91 57.66 54.46
N LEU A 341 -56.19 58.15 53.26
CA LEU A 341 -57.43 58.85 52.97
C LEU A 341 -58.52 57.79 52.87
N GLN A 342 -59.47 57.84 53.79
CA GLN A 342 -60.64 56.96 53.76
C GLN A 342 -61.88 57.82 53.50
N ILE A 343 -62.68 57.36 52.54
CA ILE A 343 -63.98 57.93 52.24
C ILE A 343 -64.95 57.33 53.27
N LEU A 344 -65.45 58.16 54.19
CA LEU A 344 -66.42 57.73 55.20
C LEU A 344 -67.82 57.88 54.62
N VAL A 345 -68.22 56.91 53.81
CA VAL A 345 -69.58 56.74 53.32
C VAL A 345 -70.12 55.47 53.98
N ASN A 346 -71.40 55.42 54.37
CA ASN A 346 -71.97 54.21 54.98
C ASN A 346 -71.72 53.03 54.05
N GLU A 347 -70.90 52.10 54.52
CA GLU A 347 -70.79 50.78 53.93
C GLU A 347 -72.12 50.06 54.21
N GLY A 348 -73.08 50.28 53.32
CA GLY A 348 -74.02 49.22 52.99
C GLY A 348 -73.20 47.94 52.69
N PRO A 349 -73.71 46.76 53.06
CA PRO A 349 -72.92 45.54 53.08
C PRO A 349 -72.22 45.30 51.74
N GLN A 350 -70.87 45.30 51.78
CA GLN A 350 -70.04 45.05 50.61
C GLN A 350 -70.35 43.66 50.04
N PHE A 351 -70.86 43.59 48.81
CA PHE A 351 -71.05 42.33 48.11
C PHE A 351 -69.82 42.00 47.27
N SER A 352 -68.86 41.31 47.89
CA SER A 352 -67.84 40.54 47.17
C SER A 352 -67.57 39.21 47.87
N SER A 353 -68.61 38.37 47.93
CA SER A 353 -68.47 36.92 47.82
C SER A 353 -69.86 36.27 47.81
N SER A 354 -70.14 35.58 46.71
CA SER A 354 -70.75 34.24 46.70
C SER A 354 -72.11 34.04 47.38
N GLN A 355 -73.13 33.86 46.53
CA GLN A 355 -74.27 32.93 46.64
C GLN A 355 -74.74 32.43 48.02
N MET A 356 -76.04 32.62 48.26
CA MET A 356 -76.92 32.13 49.35
C MET A 356 -77.03 33.03 50.58
N GLY A 357 -78.08 33.86 50.58
CA GLY A 357 -78.58 34.53 51.78
C GLY A 357 -79.59 35.60 51.46
N ASN A 358 -80.87 35.27 51.62
CA ASN A 358 -81.99 36.17 51.37
C ASN A 358 -82.05 37.23 52.48
N SER A 359 -81.57 38.45 52.21
CA SER A 359 -81.87 39.62 53.04
C SER A 359 -82.07 40.84 52.15
N ALA A 360 -83.32 41.25 52.03
CA ALA A 360 -83.75 42.48 51.40
C ALA A 360 -83.22 43.68 52.19
N GLY A 361 -82.06 44.20 51.79
CA GLY A 361 -81.54 45.52 52.15
C GLY A 361 -81.26 46.27 50.86
N SER A 362 -81.90 47.42 50.68
CA SER A 362 -81.85 48.21 49.44
C SER A 362 -80.45 48.80 49.23
N GLU A 363 -79.94 48.73 47.99
CA GLU A 363 -78.71 49.41 47.52
C GLU A 363 -78.75 50.95 47.66
N SER A 364 -79.91 51.50 48.06
CA SER A 364 -80.19 52.94 48.06
C SER A 364 -79.59 53.70 49.24
N ASP A 365 -79.09 52.98 50.24
CA ASP A 365 -78.65 53.56 51.50
C ASP A 365 -77.16 53.93 51.53
N ARG A 366 -76.39 53.53 50.50
CA ARG A 366 -74.95 53.82 50.43
C ARG A 366 -74.66 55.33 50.37
N LEU A 367 -75.57 56.13 49.85
CA LEU A 367 -75.34 57.57 49.62
C LEU A 367 -76.15 58.48 50.55
N LEU A 368 -76.84 57.89 51.52
CA LEU A 368 -77.65 58.58 52.51
C LEU A 368 -76.93 58.54 53.87
N ALA A 369 -76.92 59.66 54.58
CA ALA A 369 -76.39 59.74 55.94
C ALA A 369 -77.49 59.44 56.99
N ASP A 370 -78.75 59.64 56.62
CA ASP A 370 -80.00 59.33 57.36
C ASP A 370 -81.12 59.12 56.31
N PRO A 371 -82.23 58.38 56.56
CA PRO A 371 -83.19 57.92 55.54
C PRO A 371 -83.87 58.99 54.66
N VAL A 372 -83.60 60.29 54.88
CA VAL A 372 -84.15 61.42 54.12
C VAL A 372 -83.06 62.45 53.72
N SER A 373 -81.79 62.32 54.13
CA SER A 373 -80.73 63.33 53.87
C SER A 373 -79.38 62.73 53.47
N GLY A 374 -78.77 63.28 52.41
CA GLY A 374 -77.44 62.89 51.93
C GLY A 374 -76.25 63.58 52.63
N TYR A 375 -75.03 63.09 52.37
CA TYR A 375 -73.76 63.51 53.00
C TYR A 375 -73.31 64.95 52.69
N GLN A 376 -72.65 65.61 53.66
CA GLN A 376 -72.00 66.92 53.50
C GLN A 376 -70.47 66.81 53.29
N PRO A 377 -69.80 67.73 52.54
CA PRO A 377 -68.41 67.57 52.09
C PRO A 377 -67.34 67.37 53.19
N HIS A 378 -67.57 67.91 54.39
CA HIS A 378 -66.66 67.78 55.53
C HIS A 378 -66.83 66.46 56.31
N GLN A 379 -67.84 65.64 55.99
CA GLN A 379 -68.07 64.33 56.61
C GLN A 379 -67.50 63.18 55.78
N ILE A 380 -67.03 63.44 54.56
CA ILE A 380 -66.64 62.40 53.58
C ILE A 380 -65.15 62.06 53.67
N LEU A 381 -64.29 62.93 54.24
CA LEU A 381 -62.83 62.72 54.28
C LEU A 381 -62.28 62.68 55.72
N SER A 382 -61.45 61.68 56.01
CA SER A 382 -60.94 61.37 57.36
C SER A 382 -59.73 62.19 57.84
N LEU A 383 -59.06 62.98 56.99
CA LEU A 383 -57.82 63.69 57.37
C LEU A 383 -57.71 65.14 56.84
N ASP A 384 -57.09 66.01 57.64
CA ASP A 384 -56.65 67.35 57.23
C ASP A 384 -55.32 67.29 56.46
N LEU A 385 -55.45 67.34 55.13
CA LEU A 385 -54.37 67.19 54.16
C LEU A 385 -53.34 68.33 54.19
N ARG A 386 -53.61 69.45 54.87
CA ARG A 386 -52.76 70.65 54.73
C ARG A 386 -51.56 70.70 55.68
N GLY A 387 -51.71 70.17 56.90
CA GLY A 387 -50.69 70.29 57.95
C GLY A 387 -49.85 69.03 58.19
N GLN A 388 -50.49 67.87 58.35
CA GLN A 388 -49.80 66.68 58.87
C GLN A 388 -49.14 65.82 57.79
N ALA A 389 -49.82 65.59 56.66
CA ALA A 389 -49.29 64.72 55.59
C ALA A 389 -48.04 65.34 54.92
N ARG A 390 -48.07 66.66 54.66
CA ARG A 390 -46.99 67.36 53.93
C ARG A 390 -45.64 67.35 54.66
N GLY A 391 -45.61 67.44 55.99
CA GLY A 391 -44.37 67.41 56.77
C GLY A 391 -43.70 66.03 56.78
N ALA A 392 -44.48 64.95 56.80
CA ALA A 392 -43.96 63.59 56.78
C ALA A 392 -43.35 63.19 55.43
N PHE A 393 -43.96 63.63 54.32
CA PHE A 393 -43.42 63.39 52.97
C PHE A 393 -42.02 64.04 52.77
N LEU A 394 -41.76 65.19 53.40
CA LEU A 394 -40.44 65.85 53.31
C LEU A 394 -39.35 65.09 54.07
N ALA A 395 -39.68 64.51 55.22
CA ALA A 395 -38.74 63.69 55.98
C ALA A 395 -38.40 62.38 55.25
N LEU A 396 -39.40 61.74 54.64
CA LEU A 396 -39.18 60.53 53.84
C LEU A 396 -38.29 60.81 52.62
N LYS A 397 -38.47 61.95 51.96
CA LYS A 397 -37.64 62.34 50.82
C LYS A 397 -36.14 62.34 51.18
N LYS A 398 -35.78 62.74 52.39
CA LYS A 398 -34.39 62.72 52.89
C LYS A 398 -33.89 61.28 53.08
N GLU A 399 -34.70 60.42 53.69
CA GLU A 399 -34.35 59.02 53.97
C GLU A 399 -34.19 58.18 52.69
N VAL A 400 -35.03 58.40 51.68
CA VAL A 400 -34.89 57.77 50.35
C VAL A 400 -33.61 58.24 49.65
N SER A 401 -33.20 59.50 49.86
CA SER A 401 -31.93 60.02 49.32
C SER A 401 -30.72 59.29 49.91
N ASP A 402 -30.74 58.98 51.20
CA ASP A 402 -29.64 58.27 51.87
C ASP A 402 -29.56 56.80 51.43
N ARG A 403 -30.71 56.11 51.27
CA ARG A 403 -30.74 54.76 50.67
C ARG A 403 -30.23 54.75 49.23
N ARG A 404 -30.57 55.78 48.44
CA ARG A 404 -30.05 55.93 47.07
C ARG A 404 -28.53 56.02 47.08
N SER A 405 -27.93 56.73 48.04
CA SER A 405 -26.47 56.81 48.17
C SER A 405 -25.84 55.44 48.45
N ALA A 406 -26.44 54.63 49.33
CA ALA A 406 -25.94 53.28 49.61
C ALA A 406 -26.04 52.33 48.41
N VAL A 407 -27.12 52.43 47.61
CA VAL A 407 -27.27 51.65 46.37
C VAL A 407 -26.24 52.08 45.32
N VAL A 408 -25.91 53.37 45.25
CA VAL A 408 -24.86 53.88 44.36
C VAL A 408 -23.49 53.32 44.78
N GLU A 409 -23.20 53.22 46.07
CA GLU A 409 -21.96 52.59 46.57
C GLU A 409 -21.90 51.09 46.22
N ALA A 410 -23.02 50.37 46.31
CA ALA A 410 -23.11 48.97 45.87
C ALA A 410 -22.98 48.81 44.34
N MET A 411 -23.53 49.75 43.56
CA MET A 411 -23.30 49.81 42.11
C MET A 411 -21.82 50.02 41.78
N MET A 412 -21.12 50.87 42.55
CA MET A 412 -19.68 51.05 42.40
C MET A 412 -18.92 49.74 42.62
N LYS A 413 -19.22 48.98 43.68
CA LYS A 413 -18.60 47.66 43.91
C LYS A 413 -18.91 46.64 42.81
N ASN A 414 -20.14 46.64 42.29
CA ASN A 414 -20.49 45.79 41.16
C ASN A 414 -19.78 46.23 39.87
N HIS A 415 -19.54 47.53 39.69
CA HIS A 415 -18.77 48.06 38.58
C HIS A 415 -17.30 47.62 38.66
N ASP A 416 -16.68 47.69 39.83
CA ASP A 416 -15.33 47.19 40.07
C ASP A 416 -15.23 45.68 39.77
N LEU A 417 -16.25 44.90 40.15
CA LEU A 417 -16.32 43.48 39.82
C LEU A 417 -16.46 43.23 38.31
N LEU A 418 -17.24 44.07 37.63
CA LEU A 418 -17.43 44.00 36.18
C LEU A 418 -16.15 44.35 35.43
N ASP A 419 -15.38 45.31 35.93
CA ASP A 419 -14.07 45.66 35.40
C ASP A 419 -13.05 44.55 35.64
N GLY A 420 -13.07 43.88 36.80
CA GLY A 420 -12.27 42.67 37.03
C GLY A 420 -12.64 41.52 36.08
N ILE A 421 -13.92 41.35 35.75
CA ILE A 421 -14.36 40.38 34.74
C ILE A 421 -13.90 40.79 33.33
N LYS A 422 -13.93 42.10 33.00
CA LYS A 422 -13.40 42.59 31.73
C LYS A 422 -11.90 42.33 31.60
N GLU A 423 -11.12 42.59 32.65
CA GLU A 423 -9.69 42.29 32.68
C GLU A 423 -9.43 40.79 32.47
N ALA A 424 -10.19 39.92 33.13
CA ALA A 424 -10.11 38.48 32.89
C ALA A 424 -10.50 38.05 31.46
N ILE A 425 -11.45 38.75 30.83
CA ILE A 425 -11.81 38.55 29.41
C ILE A 425 -10.67 39.03 28.50
N GLU A 426 -10.03 40.14 28.83
CA GLU A 426 -8.89 40.70 28.08
C GLU A 426 -7.68 39.78 28.16
N ASP A 427 -7.38 39.23 29.35
CA ASP A 427 -6.37 38.19 29.54
C ASP A 427 -6.67 36.96 28.68
N LYS A 428 -7.93 36.49 28.68
CA LYS A 428 -8.34 35.35 27.84
C LYS A 428 -8.28 35.66 26.35
N ARG A 429 -8.55 36.91 25.93
CA ARG A 429 -8.34 37.35 24.55
C ARG A 429 -6.86 37.34 24.18
N SER A 430 -5.99 37.83 25.06
CA SER A 430 -4.54 37.79 24.83
C SER A 430 -4.02 36.35 24.70
N GLU A 431 -4.59 35.41 25.47
CA GLU A 431 -4.28 33.98 25.37
C GLU A 431 -4.75 33.39 24.02
N VAL A 432 -5.94 33.78 23.55
CA VAL A 432 -6.43 33.42 22.21
C VAL A 432 -5.53 34.00 21.13
N ASP A 433 -5.16 35.27 21.20
CA ASP A 433 -4.26 35.91 20.24
C ASP A 433 -2.89 35.21 20.21
N ALA A 434 -2.36 34.83 21.39
CA ALA A 434 -1.13 34.06 21.47
C ALA A 434 -1.25 32.66 20.83
N LEU A 435 -2.40 32.00 20.99
CA LEU A 435 -2.70 30.74 20.30
C LEU A 435 -2.86 30.94 18.79
N GLU A 436 -3.50 32.00 18.34
CA GLU A 436 -3.62 32.35 16.92
C GLU A 436 -2.25 32.61 16.30
N HIS A 437 -1.35 33.32 16.99
CA HIS A 437 0.04 33.49 16.55
C HIS A 437 0.77 32.15 16.45
N ARG A 438 0.54 31.23 17.40
CA ARG A 438 1.14 29.88 17.36
C ARG A 438 0.59 29.04 16.20
N VAL A 439 -0.71 29.13 15.91
CA VAL A 439 -1.34 28.49 14.76
C VAL A 439 -0.80 29.05 13.45
N ARG A 440 -0.67 30.39 13.34
CA ARG A 440 -0.11 31.05 12.15
C ARG A 440 1.34 30.64 11.91
N ALA A 441 2.16 30.59 12.96
CA ALA A 441 3.54 30.11 12.86
C ALA A 441 3.59 28.64 12.39
N ALA A 442 2.71 27.78 12.91
CA ALA A 442 2.62 26.38 12.46
C ALA A 442 2.15 26.27 10.99
N GLN A 443 1.24 27.12 10.55
CA GLN A 443 0.80 27.18 9.14
C GLN A 443 1.93 27.66 8.22
N GLU A 444 2.71 28.66 8.62
CA GLU A 444 3.87 29.12 7.84
C GLU A 444 4.95 28.03 7.73
N GLU A 445 5.24 27.30 8.80
CA GLU A 445 6.16 26.17 8.75
C GLU A 445 5.61 25.02 7.87
N PHE A 446 4.30 24.76 7.93
CA PHE A 446 3.67 23.81 7.02
C PHE A 446 3.77 24.25 5.55
N GLU A 447 3.49 25.51 5.23
CA GLU A 447 3.59 25.99 3.85
C GLU A 447 5.05 25.97 3.36
N LYS A 448 6.02 26.35 4.20
CA LYS A 448 7.46 26.20 3.86
C LYS A 448 7.84 24.75 3.59
N THR A 449 7.44 23.81 4.44
CA THR A 449 7.75 22.38 4.23
C THR A 449 7.08 21.83 2.98
N LYS A 450 5.86 22.28 2.67
CA LYS A 450 5.15 21.95 1.43
C LYS A 450 5.83 22.54 0.20
N GLU A 451 6.29 23.79 0.23
CA GLU A 451 7.07 24.41 -0.85
C GLU A 451 8.41 23.69 -1.06
N VAL A 452 9.13 23.35 0.02
CA VAL A 452 10.38 22.57 -0.06
C VAL A 452 10.12 21.18 -0.65
N THR A 453 9.04 20.51 -0.24
CA THR A 453 8.69 19.18 -0.78
C THR A 453 8.28 19.29 -2.25
N GLN A 454 7.54 20.33 -2.63
CA GLN A 454 7.13 20.56 -4.02
C GLN A 454 8.33 20.90 -4.92
N THR A 455 9.26 21.73 -4.45
CA THR A 455 10.49 22.04 -5.19
C THR A 455 11.40 20.82 -5.32
N GLN A 456 11.55 19.99 -4.27
CA GLN A 456 12.23 18.70 -4.36
C GLN A 456 11.59 17.76 -5.36
N LYS A 457 10.25 17.69 -5.38
CA LYS A 457 9.51 16.89 -6.36
C LYS A 457 9.79 17.36 -7.79
N ILE A 458 9.69 18.67 -8.07
CA ILE A 458 9.98 19.22 -9.41
C ILE A 458 11.43 18.94 -9.81
N ALA A 459 12.40 19.06 -8.89
CA ALA A 459 13.80 18.74 -9.16
C ALA A 459 14.00 17.25 -9.49
N SER A 460 13.35 16.35 -8.75
CA SER A 460 13.35 14.91 -9.02
C SER A 460 12.70 14.61 -10.38
N ASP A 461 11.54 15.19 -10.68
CA ASP A 461 10.83 15.01 -11.95
C ASP A 461 11.71 15.49 -13.13
N THR A 462 12.42 16.62 -12.97
CA THR A 462 13.38 17.12 -13.97
C THR A 462 14.57 16.16 -14.16
N GLN A 463 15.04 15.53 -13.09
CA GLN A 463 16.11 14.53 -13.16
C GLN A 463 15.63 13.25 -13.86
N ILE A 464 14.40 12.82 -13.59
CA ILE A 464 13.76 11.70 -14.28
C ILE A 464 13.67 12.00 -15.78
N GLU A 465 13.18 13.18 -16.18
CA GLU A 465 13.07 13.56 -17.60
C GLU A 465 14.44 13.58 -18.30
N LYS A 466 15.51 14.02 -17.61
CA LYS A 466 16.88 13.94 -18.14
C LYS A 466 17.33 12.49 -18.36
N MET A 467 17.10 11.61 -17.38
CA MET A 467 17.44 10.18 -17.51
C MET A 467 16.63 9.50 -18.60
N GLU A 468 15.34 9.83 -18.74
CA GLU A 468 14.50 9.32 -19.83
C GLU A 468 15.01 9.78 -21.20
N LYS A 469 15.46 11.03 -21.32
CA LYS A 469 16.05 11.55 -22.55
C LYS A 469 17.39 10.89 -22.88
N GLU A 470 18.23 10.61 -21.88
CA GLU A 470 19.47 9.86 -22.06
C GLU A 470 19.19 8.40 -22.46
N LEU A 471 18.20 7.75 -21.83
CA LEU A 471 17.74 6.42 -22.22
C LEU A 471 17.20 6.38 -23.64
N ALA A 472 16.41 7.38 -24.04
CA ALA A 472 15.92 7.49 -25.41
C ALA A 472 17.08 7.69 -26.41
N LYS A 473 18.08 8.49 -26.06
CA LYS A 473 19.28 8.69 -26.89
C LYS A 473 20.11 7.41 -26.99
N MET A 474 20.30 6.68 -25.89
CA MET A 474 21.00 5.39 -25.89
C MET A 474 20.24 4.34 -26.72
N ARG A 475 18.91 4.28 -26.59
CA ARG A 475 18.08 3.41 -27.44
C ARG A 475 18.22 3.75 -28.91
N GLY A 476 18.14 5.04 -29.26
CA GLY A 476 18.35 5.49 -30.64
C GLY A 476 19.73 5.12 -31.18
N GLY A 477 20.79 5.35 -30.40
CA GLY A 477 22.15 4.98 -30.78
C GLY A 477 22.36 3.48 -30.90
N LEU A 478 21.71 2.68 -30.04
CA LEU A 478 21.74 1.22 -30.15
C LEU A 478 21.03 0.75 -31.42
N THR A 479 19.86 1.30 -31.74
CA THR A 479 19.14 1.00 -32.98
C THR A 479 19.95 1.37 -34.22
N GLU A 480 20.60 2.53 -34.23
CA GLU A 480 21.48 2.96 -35.32
C GLU A 480 22.72 2.05 -35.45
N SER A 481 23.32 1.66 -34.33
CA SER A 481 24.44 0.71 -34.32
C SER A 481 24.03 -0.68 -34.82
N VAL A 482 22.81 -1.13 -34.48
CA VAL A 482 22.26 -2.41 -34.98
C VAL A 482 22.04 -2.33 -36.49
N GLN A 483 21.44 -1.25 -37.00
CA GLN A 483 21.25 -1.06 -38.44
C GLN A 483 22.58 -1.03 -39.20
N LEU A 484 23.62 -0.39 -38.65
CA LEU A 484 24.95 -0.40 -39.25
C LEU A 484 25.57 -1.80 -39.26
N MET A 485 25.34 -2.60 -38.20
CA MET A 485 25.78 -3.99 -38.16
C MET A 485 25.04 -4.86 -39.18
N GLU A 486 23.72 -4.74 -39.27
CA GLU A 486 22.90 -5.45 -40.26
C GLU A 486 23.31 -5.10 -41.70
N GLN A 487 23.56 -3.81 -41.97
CA GLN A 487 24.04 -3.37 -43.27
C GLN A 487 25.43 -3.94 -43.59
N ARG A 488 26.32 -4.00 -42.60
CA ARG A 488 27.64 -4.59 -42.76
C ARG A 488 27.55 -6.09 -43.02
N GLU A 489 26.72 -6.80 -42.28
CA GLU A 489 26.44 -8.22 -42.47
C GLU A 489 25.93 -8.48 -43.88
N MET A 490 24.93 -7.72 -44.34
CA MET A 490 24.36 -7.83 -45.69
C MET A 490 25.44 -7.62 -46.76
N ASN A 491 26.31 -6.62 -46.61
CA ASN A 491 27.40 -6.37 -47.55
C ASN A 491 28.41 -7.53 -47.57
N THR A 492 28.84 -8.01 -46.42
CA THR A 492 29.74 -9.17 -46.35
C THR A 492 29.10 -10.43 -46.92
N ASN A 493 27.80 -10.62 -46.75
CA ASN A 493 27.09 -11.75 -47.33
C ASN A 493 27.03 -11.66 -48.87
N ILE A 494 26.81 -10.46 -49.42
CA ILE A 494 26.89 -10.23 -50.88
C ILE A 494 28.29 -10.50 -51.41
N GLU A 495 29.34 -10.04 -50.71
CA GLU A 495 30.74 -10.32 -51.10
C GLU A 495 31.03 -11.82 -51.07
N TYR A 496 30.55 -12.53 -50.04
CA TYR A 496 30.68 -13.97 -49.92
C TYR A 496 29.95 -14.71 -51.06
N GLU A 497 28.72 -14.31 -51.40
CA GLU A 497 27.98 -14.86 -52.53
C GLU A 497 28.72 -14.62 -53.86
N GLN A 498 29.26 -13.41 -54.07
CA GLN A 498 30.05 -13.10 -55.27
C GLN A 498 31.35 -13.92 -55.35
N LEU A 499 32.04 -14.11 -54.24
CA LEU A 499 33.23 -14.96 -54.17
C LEU A 499 32.89 -16.43 -54.45
N THR A 500 31.78 -16.91 -53.92
CA THR A 500 31.28 -18.26 -54.17
C THR A 500 30.95 -18.47 -55.65
N LEU A 501 30.27 -17.50 -56.27
CA LEU A 501 29.98 -17.53 -57.71
C LEU A 501 31.27 -17.50 -58.54
N ARG A 502 32.25 -16.65 -58.19
CA ARG A 502 33.56 -16.64 -58.88
C ARG A 502 34.32 -17.95 -58.72
N ALA A 503 34.33 -18.53 -57.52
CA ALA A 503 35.00 -19.81 -57.26
C ALA A 503 34.37 -20.94 -58.07
N ASN A 504 33.03 -20.97 -58.19
CA ASN A 504 32.33 -21.93 -59.02
C ASN A 504 32.59 -21.73 -60.51
N ALA A 505 32.61 -20.48 -60.99
CA ALA A 505 32.94 -20.17 -62.39
C ALA A 505 34.38 -20.59 -62.73
N LEU A 506 35.35 -20.29 -61.86
CA LEU A 506 36.74 -20.71 -62.03
C LEU A 506 36.87 -22.25 -62.01
N ARG A 507 36.12 -22.93 -61.15
CA ARG A 507 36.06 -24.39 -61.10
C ARG A 507 35.51 -24.96 -62.41
N GLU A 508 34.47 -24.37 -62.98
CA GLU A 508 33.89 -24.79 -64.27
C GLU A 508 34.86 -24.52 -65.44
N GLU A 509 35.58 -23.40 -65.43
CA GLU A 509 36.63 -23.10 -66.41
C GLU A 509 37.76 -24.14 -66.35
N LEU A 510 38.26 -24.45 -65.15
CA LEU A 510 39.27 -25.50 -64.93
C LEU A 510 38.77 -26.88 -65.38
N HIS A 511 37.53 -27.24 -65.05
CA HIS A 511 36.94 -28.50 -65.52
C HIS A 511 36.88 -28.55 -67.05
N THR A 512 36.47 -27.46 -67.70
CA THR A 512 36.43 -27.37 -69.16
C THR A 512 37.83 -27.49 -69.79
N GLU A 513 38.84 -26.88 -69.18
CA GLU A 513 40.23 -26.99 -69.64
C GLU A 513 40.78 -28.41 -69.46
N VAL A 514 40.49 -29.06 -68.33
CA VAL A 514 40.83 -30.47 -68.08
C VAL A 514 40.12 -31.39 -69.07
N GLU A 515 38.84 -31.17 -69.37
CA GLU A 515 38.11 -31.91 -70.40
C GLU A 515 38.74 -31.74 -71.78
N ARG A 516 39.18 -30.52 -72.12
CA ARG A 516 39.88 -30.25 -73.38
C ARG A 516 41.21 -30.99 -73.45
N MET A 517 42.03 -30.93 -72.40
CA MET A 517 43.29 -31.67 -72.32
C MET A 517 43.06 -33.19 -72.41
N LEU A 518 42.05 -33.72 -71.72
CA LEU A 518 41.67 -35.13 -71.82
C LEU A 518 41.26 -35.50 -73.25
N ASN A 519 40.48 -34.66 -73.93
CA ASN A 519 40.09 -34.88 -75.32
C ASN A 519 41.30 -34.92 -76.26
N ASP A 520 42.25 -34.01 -76.08
CA ASP A 520 43.50 -33.98 -76.85
C ASP A 520 44.36 -35.21 -76.59
N ILE A 521 44.46 -35.67 -75.33
CA ILE A 521 45.15 -36.92 -74.96
C ILE A 521 44.44 -38.14 -75.57
N ILE A 522 43.11 -38.19 -75.56
CA ILE A 522 42.33 -39.27 -76.17
C ILE A 522 42.56 -39.30 -77.68
N LYS A 523 42.49 -38.14 -78.37
CA LYS A 523 42.77 -38.05 -79.81
C LYS A 523 44.20 -38.48 -80.13
N PHE A 524 45.18 -38.06 -79.33
CA PHE A 524 46.57 -38.49 -79.48
C PHE A 524 46.70 -40.01 -79.29
N LYS A 525 46.06 -40.58 -78.26
CA LYS A 525 46.03 -42.03 -78.03
C LYS A 525 45.40 -42.76 -79.21
N VAL A 526 44.24 -42.33 -79.70
CA VAL A 526 43.56 -42.94 -80.86
C VAL A 526 44.42 -42.85 -82.11
N HIS A 527 45.10 -41.73 -82.34
CA HIS A 527 46.02 -41.57 -83.46
C HIS A 527 47.20 -42.54 -83.38
N VAL A 528 47.82 -42.69 -82.20
CA VAL A 528 48.91 -43.65 -81.98
C VAL A 528 48.43 -45.10 -82.12
N GLN A 529 47.25 -45.43 -81.57
CA GLN A 529 46.64 -46.75 -81.73
C GLN A 529 46.38 -47.07 -83.19
N LYS A 530 45.78 -46.13 -83.95
CA LYS A 530 45.56 -46.29 -85.38
C LYS A 530 46.87 -46.48 -86.14
N ASN A 531 47.89 -45.67 -85.86
CA ASN A 531 49.20 -45.83 -86.52
C ASN A 531 49.85 -47.20 -86.20
N LEU A 532 49.63 -47.73 -85.00
CA LEU A 532 50.09 -49.07 -84.62
C LEU A 532 49.27 -50.18 -85.30
N GLU A 533 47.95 -50.03 -85.42
CA GLU A 533 47.07 -50.93 -86.17
C GLU A 533 47.43 -50.92 -87.67
N ASP A 534 47.67 -49.75 -88.26
CA ASP A 534 48.11 -49.60 -89.64
C ASP A 534 49.49 -50.26 -89.85
N TYR A 535 50.40 -50.16 -88.87
CA TYR A 535 51.70 -50.83 -88.90
C TYR A 535 51.59 -52.35 -88.71
N GLU A 536 50.70 -52.81 -87.83
CA GLU A 536 50.37 -54.23 -87.68
C GLU A 536 49.78 -54.79 -88.98
N GLY A 537 48.85 -54.07 -89.61
CA GLY A 537 48.28 -54.39 -90.91
C GLY A 537 49.33 -54.46 -92.02
N PHE A 538 50.25 -53.49 -92.07
CA PHE A 538 51.39 -53.53 -93.00
C PHE A 538 52.28 -54.76 -92.78
N VAL A 539 52.58 -55.12 -91.52
CA VAL A 539 53.36 -56.32 -91.21
C VAL A 539 52.61 -57.60 -91.60
N VAL A 540 51.28 -57.64 -91.43
CA VAL A 540 50.44 -58.76 -91.87
C VAL A 540 50.40 -58.88 -93.40
N GLU A 541 50.22 -57.77 -94.13
CA GLU A 541 50.25 -57.75 -95.60
C GLU A 541 51.60 -58.19 -96.15
N GLU A 542 52.72 -57.76 -95.56
CA GLU A 542 54.06 -58.17 -95.98
C GLU A 542 54.27 -59.68 -95.75
N VAL A 543 53.76 -60.22 -94.63
CA VAL A 543 53.79 -61.67 -94.33
C VAL A 543 52.90 -62.45 -95.30
N GLU A 544 51.72 -61.95 -95.65
CA GLU A 544 50.84 -62.57 -96.66
C GLU A 544 51.43 -62.49 -98.07
N HIS A 545 52.11 -61.39 -98.41
CA HIS A 545 52.79 -61.21 -99.70
C HIS A 545 53.98 -62.17 -99.85
N GLU A 546 54.77 -62.38 -98.79
CA GLU A 546 55.83 -63.41 -98.79
C GLU A 546 55.28 -64.85 -98.87
N LEU A 547 54.04 -65.08 -98.47
CA LEU A 547 53.37 -66.40 -98.52
C LEU A 547 52.53 -66.63 -99.79
N GLY A 548 52.10 -65.58 -100.50
CA GLY A 548 51.11 -65.65 -101.60
C GLY A 548 51.59 -65.27 -103.00
N GLY A 549 52.82 -64.77 -103.15
CA GLY A 549 53.39 -64.32 -104.44
C GLY A 549 53.90 -65.43 -105.36
N SER A 550 53.01 -66.29 -105.88
CA SER A 550 53.24 -67.01 -107.14
C SER A 550 51.92 -67.32 -107.84
N GLU A 551 51.58 -66.49 -108.85
CA GLU A 551 50.69 -66.72 -110.02
C GLU A 551 49.80 -65.49 -110.29
N GLU A 552 50.34 -64.52 -111.04
CA GLU A 552 49.61 -63.46 -111.74
C GLU A 552 49.01 -63.99 -113.05
N GLU A 553 47.74 -63.67 -113.31
CA GLU A 553 47.15 -63.18 -114.58
C GLU A 553 45.64 -63.49 -114.61
N GLY A 554 44.81 -62.51 -114.98
CA GLY A 554 43.52 -62.79 -115.62
C GLY A 554 42.32 -61.95 -115.20
N ASP A 555 41.96 -61.04 -116.10
CA ASP A 555 40.65 -60.98 -116.77
C ASP A 555 39.45 -60.26 -116.11
N ASP A 556 39.17 -59.08 -116.69
CA ASP A 556 37.91 -58.65 -117.30
C ASP A 556 36.57 -58.54 -116.55
N THR A 557 35.81 -57.55 -117.05
CA THR A 557 34.34 -57.41 -117.14
C THR A 557 33.54 -56.62 -116.08
N HIS A 558 33.17 -55.40 -116.51
CA HIS A 558 31.81 -54.92 -116.78
C HIS A 558 30.85 -54.49 -115.63
N THR A 559 30.32 -53.26 -115.82
CA THR A 559 28.93 -52.78 -115.52
C THR A 559 28.48 -52.70 -114.06
N VAL A 560 27.53 -51.87 -113.59
CA VAL A 560 26.72 -50.71 -114.03
C VAL A 560 25.98 -50.25 -112.74
N ASP A 561 25.70 -48.95 -112.67
CA ASP A 561 24.62 -48.26 -111.94
C ASP A 561 24.60 -47.95 -110.44
N MET A 562 23.97 -46.78 -110.26
CA MET A 562 23.44 -46.14 -109.07
C MET A 562 22.48 -47.01 -108.25
N SER A 563 22.58 -46.95 -106.92
CA SER A 563 21.57 -46.45 -105.97
C SER A 563 22.01 -46.69 -104.53
#